data_AF-A0A9N6YXV1-F1
#
_entry.id   AF-A0A9N6YXV1-F1
#
_cell.length_a   1.000
_cell.length_b   1.000
_cell.length_c   1.000
_cell.angle_alpha   90.00
_cell.angle_beta   90.00
_cell.angle_gamma   90.00
#
_symmetry.space_group_name_H-M   'P 1'
#
loop_
_entity.id
_entity.type
_entity.pdbx_description
1 polymer ?
#
loop_
_entity_poly.entity_id
_entity_poly.type
_entity_poly.pdbx_seq_one_letter_code
_entity_poly.pdbx_strand_id
1 'polypeptide(L)' 'MVLGEEDNALHYPLRTLKDVALIKNRRDPNTGTEETYSYYELTELGRIVLTEGIREGVRILARQEAALEDKYSK' A
#
# COMPACT_ATOMS: atom_id res chain seq x y z
N MET A 1 -1.79 11.64 2.89
CA MET A 1 -1.04 11.50 4.15
C MET A 1 -0.68 10.04 4.38
N VAL A 2 0.52 9.64 3.96
CA VAL A 2 1.41 8.85 4.83
C VAL A 2 2.14 9.91 5.64
N LEU A 3 2.01 9.88 6.96
CA LEU A 3 2.51 10.92 7.85
C LEU A 3 4.05 10.87 7.88
N GLY A 4 4.74 11.63 7.02
CA GLY A 4 6.19 11.90 7.18
C GLY A 4 7.10 11.87 5.95
N GLU A 5 6.62 11.53 4.75
CA GLU A 5 7.45 11.55 3.53
C GLU A 5 7.27 12.87 2.76
N GLU A 6 8.34 13.42 2.16
CA GLU A 6 8.27 14.61 1.29
C GLU A 6 7.31 14.37 0.12
N ASP A 7 6.55 15.40 -0.29
CA ASP A 7 5.47 15.31 -1.28
C ASP A 7 5.87 14.60 -2.59
N ASN A 8 7.14 14.70 -2.99
CA ASN A 8 7.66 14.07 -4.21
C ASN A 8 7.92 12.56 -4.09
N ALA A 9 8.18 12.04 -2.89
CA ALA A 9 8.51 10.63 -2.68
C ALA A 9 7.29 9.71 -2.94
N LEU A 10 6.06 10.25 -2.82
CA LEU A 10 4.83 9.51 -3.05
C LEU A 10 4.46 9.34 -4.52
N HIS A 11 4.96 10.20 -5.42
CA HIS A 11 4.59 10.13 -6.83
C HIS A 11 4.97 8.81 -7.50
N TYR A 12 6.18 8.33 -7.23
CA TYR A 12 6.66 7.07 -7.82
C TYR A 12 5.87 5.86 -7.31
N PRO A 13 5.73 5.62 -5.99
CA PRO A 13 4.92 4.51 -5.47
C PRO A 13 3.46 4.54 -5.94
N LEU A 14 2.81 5.72 -5.94
CA LEU A 14 1.42 5.84 -6.38
C LEU A 14 1.27 5.55 -7.88
N ARG A 15 2.25 5.96 -8.71
CA ARG A 15 2.26 5.59 -10.13
C ARG A 15 2.40 4.08 -10.29
N THR A 16 3.37 3.46 -9.63
CA THR A 16 3.61 2.02 -9.69
C THR A 16 2.38 1.22 -9.28
N LEU A 17 1.75 1.56 -8.16
CA LEU A 17 0.53 0.89 -7.67
C LEU A 17 -0.65 1.05 -8.63
N LYS A 18 -0.74 2.20 -9.31
CA LYS A 18 -1.77 2.44 -10.33
C LYS A 18 -1.51 1.63 -11.59
N ASP A 19 -0.26 1.53 -12.03
CA ASP A 19 0.14 0.80 -13.24
C ASP A 19 -0.16 -0.71 -13.13
N VAL A 20 -0.16 -1.26 -11.92
CA VAL A 20 -0.58 -2.64 -11.63
C VAL A 20 -2.03 -2.78 -11.13
N ALA A 21 -2.85 -1.74 -11.29
CA ALA A 21 -4.28 -1.73 -10.95
C ALA A 21 -4.62 -2.03 -9.48
N LEU A 22 -3.68 -1.83 -8.54
CA LEU A 22 -3.96 -1.98 -7.11
C LEU A 22 -4.66 -0.74 -6.53
N ILE A 23 -4.43 0.43 -7.14
CA ILE A 23 -5.14 1.67 -6.82
C ILE A 23 -5.69 2.31 -8.10
N LYS A 24 -6.76 3.09 -7.95
CA LYS A 24 -7.30 3.96 -8.99
C LYS A 24 -7.17 5.41 -8.58
N ASN A 25 -6.77 6.27 -9.50
CA ASN A 25 -6.80 7.72 -9.32
C ASN A 25 -8.17 8.22 -9.79
N ARG A 26 -8.88 8.94 -8.92
CA ARG A 26 -10.08 9.68 -9.28
C ARG A 26 -9.77 11.16 -9.18
N ARG A 27 -10.15 11.88 -10.23
CA ARG A 27 -10.17 13.34 -10.26
C ARG A 27 -11.60 13.75 -9.95
N ASP A 28 -11.77 14.54 -8.91
CA ASP A 28 -13.05 15.15 -8.61
C ASP A 28 -12.96 16.65 -8.89
N PRO A 29 -13.65 17.13 -9.93
CA PRO A 29 -13.65 18.55 -10.26
C PRO A 29 -14.50 19.38 -9.28
N ASN A 30 -15.27 18.75 -8.37
CA ASN A 30 -16.24 19.42 -7.50
C ASN A 30 -15.84 19.40 -6.02
N THR A 31 -14.55 19.55 -5.71
CA THR A 31 -14.06 19.59 -4.32
C THR A 31 -14.27 20.94 -3.62
N GLY A 32 -14.90 21.92 -4.28
CA GLY A 32 -15.10 23.27 -3.71
C GLY A 32 -13.80 24.09 -3.59
N THR A 33 -12.75 23.66 -4.29
CA THR A 33 -11.42 24.29 -4.34
C THR A 33 -11.12 24.77 -5.76
N GLU A 34 -10.30 25.80 -5.92
CA GLU A 34 -9.93 26.33 -7.25
C GLU A 34 -9.16 25.30 -8.11
N GLU A 35 -8.48 24.35 -7.47
CA GLU A 35 -7.69 23.31 -8.14
C GLU A 35 -8.37 21.93 -8.08
N THR A 36 -8.16 21.13 -9.14
CA THR A 36 -8.67 19.74 -9.22
C THR A 36 -7.82 18.83 -8.33
N TYR A 37 -8.40 18.34 -7.23
CA TYR A 37 -7.74 17.33 -6.41
C TYR A 37 -7.81 15.95 -7.06
N SER A 38 -6.69 15.24 -7.03
CA SER A 38 -6.63 13.82 -7.34
C SER A 38 -6.58 13.02 -6.04
N TYR A 39 -7.49 12.08 -5.86
CA TYR A 39 -7.43 11.12 -4.76
C TYR A 39 -7.25 9.70 -5.27
N TYR A 40 -6.65 8.85 -4.44
CA TYR A 40 -6.40 7.45 -4.75
C TYR A 40 -7.29 6.57 -3.90
N GLU A 41 -7.98 5.64 -4.54
CA GLU A 41 -8.79 4.62 -3.87
C GLU A 41 -8.20 3.24 -4.16
N LEU A 42 -8.27 2.33 -3.18
CA LEU A 42 -7.96 0.92 -3.41
C LEU A 42 -8.96 0.30 -4.39
N THR A 43 -8.46 -0.50 -5.30
CA THR A 43 -9.30 -1.42 -6.08
C THR A 43 -9.66 -2.64 -5.24
N GLU A 44 -10.60 -3.46 -5.71
CA GLU A 44 -10.90 -4.75 -5.08
C GLU A 44 -9.67 -5.67 -5.07
N LEU A 45 -8.92 -5.70 -6.19
CA LEU A 45 -7.65 -6.41 -6.27
C LEU A 45 -6.64 -5.87 -5.25
N GLY A 46 -6.49 -4.55 -5.15
CA GLY A 46 -5.64 -3.90 -4.15
C GLY A 46 -6.01 -4.28 -2.72
N ARG A 47 -7.31 -4.36 -2.42
CA ARG A 47 -7.81 -4.82 -1.13
C ARG A 47 -7.38 -6.27 -0.86
N ILE A 48 -7.64 -7.19 -1.79
CA ILE A 48 -7.28 -8.61 -1.65
C ILE A 48 -5.77 -8.79 -1.45
N VAL A 49 -4.95 -8.10 -2.25
CA VAL A 49 -3.48 -8.18 -2.13
C VAL A 49 -3.02 -7.69 -0.75
N LEU A 50 -3.57 -6.59 -0.23
CA LEU A 50 -3.21 -6.08 1.09
C LEU A 50 -3.74 -6.96 2.23
N THR A 51 -4.99 -7.44 2.15
CA THR A 51 -5.63 -8.16 3.26
C THR A 51 -5.28 -9.63 3.30
N GLU A 52 -5.20 -10.30 2.15
CA GLU A 52 -4.92 -11.73 2.07
C GLU A 52 -3.45 -11.98 1.74
N GLY A 53 -2.90 -11.25 0.77
CA GLY A 53 -1.52 -11.45 0.32
C GLY A 53 -0.49 -11.00 1.36
N ILE A 54 -0.41 -9.70 1.62
CA ILE A 54 0.61 -9.13 2.51
C ILE A 54 0.41 -9.60 3.95
N ARG A 55 -0.83 -9.59 4.47
CA ARG A 55 -1.09 -10.02 5.84
C ARG A 55 -0.65 -11.47 6.08
N GLU A 56 -1.02 -12.39 5.18
CA GLU A 56 -0.63 -13.79 5.35
C GLU A 56 0.88 -13.97 5.12
N GLY A 57 1.46 -13.25 4.17
CA GLY A 57 2.91 -13.22 3.96
C GLY A 57 3.67 -12.81 5.22
N VAL A 58 3.27 -11.71 5.87
CA VAL A 58 3.85 -11.25 7.15
C VAL A 58 3.68 -12.31 8.23
N ARG A 59 2.51 -12.95 8.31
CA ARG A 59 2.26 -14.01 9.28
C ARG A 59 3.17 -15.22 9.07
N ILE A 60 3.39 -15.62 7.82
CA ILE A 60 4.28 -16.72 7.47
C ILE A 60 5.74 -16.36 7.82
N LEU A 61 6.19 -15.15 7.46
CA LEU A 61 7.54 -14.68 7.76
C LEU A 61 7.80 -14.67 9.27
N ALA A 62 6.87 -14.12 10.06
CA ALA A 62 7.01 -14.11 11.52
C ALA A 62 7.09 -15.52 12.13
N ARG A 63 6.34 -16.49 11.59
CA ARG A 63 6.43 -17.89 12.02
C ARG A 63 7.79 -18.51 11.67
N GLN A 64 8.31 -18.22 10.48
CA GLN A 64 9.62 -18.72 10.05
C GLN A 64 10.74 -18.14 10.90
N GLU A 65 10.68 -16.84 11.21
CA GLU A 65 11.63 -16.17 12.09
C GLU A 65 11.64 -16.81 13.50
N ALA A 66 10.47 -16.99 14.11
CA ALA A 66 10.38 -17.66 15.42
C ALA A 66 10.93 -19.10 15.41
N ALA A 67 10.70 -19.85 14.32
CA ALA A 67 11.23 -21.21 14.18
C ALA A 67 12.76 -21.22 14.00
N LEU A 68 13.33 -20.20 13.35
CA LEU A 68 14.78 -20.04 13.23
C LEU A 68 15.40 -19.67 14.59
N GLU A 69 14.79 -18.76 15.33
CA GLU A 69 15.25 -18.38 16.68
C GLU A 69 15.27 -19.58 17.63
N ASP A 70 14.22 -20.41 17.65
CA ASP A 70 14.18 -21.63 18.47
C ASP A 70 15.27 -22.63 18.08
N LYS A 71 15.52 -22.79 16.77
CA LYS A 71 16.51 -23.75 16.25
C LYS A 71 17.95 -23.36 16.58
N TYR A 72 18.26 -22.06 16.60
CA TYR A 72 19.64 -21.55 16.72
C TYR A 72 19.93 -20.86 18.06
N SER A 73 19.00 -20.80 19.00
CA SER A 73 19.22 -20.28 20.37
C SER A 73 19.82 -21.32 21.35
N LYS A 74 20.52 -22.34 20.85
CA LYS A 74 21.23 -23.36 21.66
C LYS A 74 22.72 -23.39 21.35
#